data_AF-X1KDN8-F1
#
_entry.id   AF-X1KDN8-F1
#
_cell.length_a   1.000
_cell.length_b   1.000
_cell.length_c   1.000
_cell.angle_alpha   90.00
_cell.angle_beta   90.00
_cell.angle_gamma   90.00
#
_symmetry.space_group_name_H-M   'P 1'
#
loop_
_entity.id
_entity.type
_entity.pdbx_description
1 polymer ?
#
loop_
_entity_poly.entity_id
_entity_poly.type
_entity_poly.pdbx_seq_one_letter_code
_entity_poly.pdbx_strand_id
1 'polypeptide(L)' 'MFRKGKKMLGLLVLVGLLIAFLAQAVWSAEKVQLNWWVVSEPKRDECIKMIINNFQQEYPDIEVNLVSIPNDPYKTKIR' A
#
# COMPACT_ATOMS: atom_id res chain seq x y z
N MET A 1 -52.49 9.64 -7.46
CA MET A 1 -51.67 9.14 -6.32
C MET A 1 -50.24 8.74 -6.76
N PHE A 2 -49.55 9.50 -7.64
CA PHE A 2 -48.26 9.09 -8.24
C PHE A 2 -47.08 10.06 -7.98
N ARG A 3 -47.25 11.09 -7.14
CA ARG A 3 -46.23 12.14 -6.94
C ARG A 3 -45.11 11.77 -5.94
N LYS A 4 -45.33 10.78 -5.06
CA LYS A 4 -44.34 10.34 -4.04
C LYS A 4 -43.25 9.42 -4.59
N GLY A 5 -43.57 8.55 -5.56
CA GLY A 5 -42.61 7.59 -6.13
C GLY A 5 -41.45 8.23 -6.88
N LYS A 6 -41.71 9.32 -7.63
CA LYS A 6 -40.66 10.06 -8.36
C LYS A 6 -39.63 10.73 -7.43
N LYS A 7 -40.04 11.13 -6.21
CA LYS A 7 -39.15 11.73 -5.21
C LYS A 7 -38.26 10.69 -4.53
N MET A 8 -38.79 9.49 -4.25
CA MET A 8 -38.02 8.35 -3.72
C MET A 8 -36.99 7.84 -4.70
N LEU A 9 -37.34 7.75 -6.00
CA LEU A 9 -36.39 7.35 -7.03
C LEU A 9 -35.23 8.34 -7.17
N GLY A 10 -35.53 9.65 -7.14
CA GLY A 10 -34.50 10.69 -7.16
C GLY A 10 -33.57 10.63 -5.94
N LEU A 11 -34.11 10.33 -4.76
CA LEU A 11 -33.32 10.18 -3.54
C LEU A 11 -32.38 8.96 -3.61
N LEU A 12 -32.85 7.83 -4.12
CA LEU A 12 -32.02 6.62 -4.29
C LEU A 12 -30.89 6.83 -5.30
N VAL A 13 -31.17 7.53 -6.40
CA VAL A 13 -30.14 7.90 -7.38
C VAL A 13 -29.10 8.84 -6.74
N LEU A 14 -29.53 9.81 -5.94
CA LEU A 14 -28.62 10.75 -5.26
C LEU A 14 -27.71 10.03 -4.24
N VAL A 15 -28.27 9.09 -3.48
CA VAL A 15 -27.50 8.28 -2.51
C VAL A 15 -26.52 7.36 -3.23
N GLY A 16 -26.93 6.72 -4.33
CA GLY A 16 -26.03 5.93 -5.17
C GLY A 16 -24.86 6.74 -5.73
N LEU A 17 -25.14 7.98 -6.16
CA LEU A 17 -24.13 8.92 -6.65
C LEU A 17 -23.15 9.37 -5.55
N LEU A 18 -23.64 9.61 -4.33
CA LEU A 18 -22.80 9.96 -3.18
C LEU A 18 -21.88 8.81 -2.75
N ILE A 19 -22.36 7.57 -2.77
CA ILE A 19 -21.55 6.39 -2.45
C ILE A 19 -20.47 6.18 -3.53
N ALA A 20 -20.82 6.36 -4.81
CA ALA A 20 -19.85 6.30 -5.90
C ALA A 20 -18.77 7.40 -5.80
N PHE A 21 -19.14 8.62 -5.38
CA PHE A 21 -18.19 9.72 -5.18
C PHE A 21 -17.26 9.49 -3.98
N LEU A 22 -17.76 8.92 -2.88
CA LEU A 22 -16.93 8.61 -1.71
C LEU A 22 -15.97 7.44 -1.97
N ALA A 23 -16.35 6.49 -2.83
CA ALA A 23 -15.46 5.40 -3.25
C ALA A 23 -14.29 5.88 -4.12
N GLN A 24 -14.44 7.00 -4.83
CA GLN A 24 -13.38 7.58 -5.67
C GLN A 24 -12.30 8.32 -4.84
N ALA A 25 -12.58 8.70 -3.59
CA ALA A 25 -11.59 9.33 -2.71
C ALA A 25 -10.50 8.36 -2.21
N VAL A 26 -10.65 7.06 -2.47
CA VAL A 26 -9.68 6.02 -2.07
C VAL A 26 -8.65 5.75 -3.17
N TRP A 27 -8.84 6.26 -4.39
CA TRP A 27 -8.04 5.84 -5.53
C TRP A 27 -7.08 6.91 -6.03
N SER A 28 -5.80 6.57 -5.92
CA SER A 28 -4.70 6.99 -6.80
C SER A 28 -3.89 8.21 -6.35
N ALA A 29 -3.26 8.10 -5.19
CA ALA A 29 -1.87 8.56 -5.09
C ALA A 29 -0.99 7.43 -5.65
N GLU A 30 -0.29 7.68 -6.75
CA GLU A 30 0.72 6.76 -7.28
C GLU A 30 1.71 6.44 -6.17
N LYS A 31 1.89 5.15 -5.84
CA LYS A 31 2.74 4.76 -4.72
C LYS A 31 4.20 5.10 -5.04
N VAL A 32 4.87 5.78 -4.12
CA VAL A 32 6.30 6.06 -4.23
C VAL A 32 7.05 4.76 -3.97
N GLN A 33 7.79 4.27 -4.96
CA GLN A 33 8.59 3.06 -4.82
C GLN A 33 9.99 3.36 -4.28
N LEU A 34 10.40 2.65 -3.23
CA LEU A 34 11.71 2.76 -2.61
C LEU A 34 12.42 1.39 -2.63
N ASN A 35 13.60 1.34 -3.22
CA ASN A 35 14.41 0.12 -3.26
C ASN A 35 15.47 0.16 -2.16
N TRP A 36 15.36 -0.76 -1.19
CA TRP A 36 16.36 -0.91 -0.14
C TRP A 36 17.31 -2.06 -0.48
N TRP A 37 18.56 -1.71 -0.78
CA TRP A 37 19.63 -2.65 -1.08
C TRP A 37 20.36 -3.07 0.19
N VAL A 38 20.41 -4.37 0.46
CA VAL A 38 21.13 -4.92 1.62
C VAL A 38 21.86 -6.20 1.24
N VAL A 39 23.02 -6.45 1.87
CA VAL A 39 23.68 -7.75 1.78
C VAL A 39 22.87 -8.78 2.56
N SER A 40 22.52 -9.89 1.93
CA SER A 40 21.70 -10.93 2.53
C SER A 40 22.37 -11.51 3.77
N GLU A 41 21.68 -11.37 4.90
CA GLU A 41 22.02 -12.03 6.15
C GLU A 41 20.71 -12.57 6.73
N PRO A 42 20.51 -13.90 6.87
CA PRO A 42 19.19 -14.47 7.17
C PRO A 42 18.49 -13.85 8.38
N LYS A 43 19.21 -13.64 9.49
CA LYS A 43 18.67 -13.03 10.72
C LYS A 43 18.34 -11.54 10.56
N ARG A 44 19.07 -10.84 9.70
CA ARG A 44 18.87 -9.42 9.45
C ARG A 44 17.68 -9.20 8.51
N ASP A 45 17.54 -10.05 7.49
CA ASP A 45 16.49 -9.97 6.48
C ASP A 45 15.09 -10.10 7.14
N GLU A 46 14.93 -10.96 8.15
CA GLU A 46 13.69 -11.08 8.93
C GLU A 46 13.36 -9.79 9.71
N CYS A 47 14.35 -9.21 10.39
CA CYS A 47 14.18 -7.97 11.13
C CYS A 47 13.82 -6.80 10.19
N ILE A 48 14.49 -6.71 9.03
CA ILE A 48 14.23 -5.69 8.02
C ILE A 48 12.80 -5.80 7.48
N LYS A 49 12.30 -7.01 7.21
CA LYS A 49 10.91 -7.22 6.76
C LYS A 49 9.89 -6.70 7.78
N MET A 50 10.13 -6.93 9.08
CA MET A 50 9.26 -6.41 10.14
C MET A 50 9.25 -4.89 10.17
N ILE A 51 10.43 -4.25 10.03
CA ILE A 51 10.56 -2.80 9.96
C ILE A 51 9.83 -2.23 8.74
N ILE A 52 9.99 -2.86 7.58
CA ILE A 52 9.30 -2.45 6.33
C ILE A 52 7.79 -2.52 6.53
N ASN A 53 7.27 -3.60 7.10
CA ASN A 53 5.83 -3.74 7.32
C ASN A 53 5.28 -2.64 8.24
N ASN A 54 5.97 -2.33 9.35
CA ASN A 54 5.55 -1.24 10.25
C ASN A 54 5.60 0.12 9.54
N PHE A 55 6.65 0.36 8.75
CA PHE A 55 6.79 1.59 7.98
C PHE A 55 5.67 1.76 6.94
N GLN A 56 5.32 0.72 6.22
CA GLN A 56 4.24 0.78 5.21
C GLN A 56 2.85 0.92 5.82
N GLN A 57 2.66 0.53 7.09
CA GLN A 57 1.42 0.82 7.82
C GLN A 57 1.31 2.31 8.18
N GLU A 58 2.42 2.95 8.52
CA GLU A 58 2.47 4.39 8.81
C GLU A 58 2.41 5.25 7.54
N TYR A 59 2.98 4.77 6.43
CA TYR A 59 3.09 5.46 5.15
C TYR A 59 2.51 4.59 4.01
N PRO A 60 1.18 4.53 3.86
CA PRO A 60 0.51 3.63 2.90
C PRO A 60 0.74 4.01 1.42
N ASP A 61 1.23 5.21 1.19
CA ASP A 61 1.66 5.76 -0.10
C ASP A 61 3.06 5.31 -0.52
N ILE A 62 3.82 4.65 0.35
CA ILE A 62 5.19 4.20 0.06
C ILE A 62 5.25 2.68 -0.07
N GLU A 63 5.81 2.20 -1.17
CA GLU A 63 6.10 0.80 -1.41
C GLU A 63 7.60 0.54 -1.29
N VAL A 64 8.02 -0.23 -0.27
CA VAL A 64 9.43 -0.55 -0.05
C VAL A 64 9.74 -1.94 -0.55
N ASN A 65 10.64 -2.02 -1.53
CA ASN A 65 11.15 -3.26 -2.10
C ASN A 65 12.52 -3.60 -1.49
N LEU A 66 12.61 -4.73 -0.80
CA LEU A 66 13.88 -5.23 -0.27
C LEU A 66 14.67 -5.97 -1.38
N VAL A 67 15.79 -5.38 -1.79
CA VAL A 67 16.71 -5.97 -2.75
C VAL A 67 17.86 -6.62 -1.98
N SER A 68 17.77 -7.94 -1.82
CA SER A 68 18.78 -8.74 -1.13
C SER A 68 19.91 -9.12 -2.10
N ILE A 69 21.10 -8.59 -1.85
CA ILE A 69 22.32 -8.87 -2.60
C ILE A 69 23.00 -10.08 -1.94
N PRO A 70 23.24 -11.19 -2.65
CA PRO A 70 23.92 -12.34 -2.06
C PRO A 70 25.28 -11.93 -1.50
N ASN A 71 25.56 -12.32 -0.26
CA ASN A 71 26.84 -12.04 0.38
C ASN A 71 27.92 -12.89 -0.30
N ASP A 72 28.99 -12.24 -0.76
CA ASP A 72 30.13 -12.93 -1.36
C ASP A 72 30.85 -13.78 -0.29
N PRO A 73 30.91 -15.11 -0.44
CA PRO A 73 31.54 -15.99 0.56
C PRO A 73 33.05 -15.77 0.71
N TYR A 74 33.71 -15.05 -0.22
CA TYR A 74 35.12 -14.70 -0.09
C TYR A 74 35.34 -13.45 0.77
N LYS A 75 34.39 -12.50 0.80
CA LYS A 75 34.49 -11.28 1.63
C LYS A 75 34.31 -11.56 3.13
N THR A 76 33.56 -12.61 3.48
CA THR A 76 33.36 -13.02 4.87
C THR A 76 34.56 -13.72 5.50
N LYS A 77 35.50 -14.25 4.70
CA LYS A 77 36.73 -14.91 5.19
C LYS A 77 37.86 -13.96 5.57
N ILE A 78 37.78 -12.68 5.19
CA ILE A 78 38.83 -11.65 5.43
C ILE A 78 38.46 -10.79 6.67
N ARG A 79 37.65 -11.31 7.59
CA ARG A 79 37.21 -10.57 8.78
C ARG A 79 37.93 -11.01 10.05
#